data_AF-A0A6P7WSZ2-F1
#
_entry.id   AF-A0A6P7WSZ2-F1
#
_cell.length_a   1.000
_cell.length_b   1.000
_cell.length_c   1.000
_cell.angle_alpha   90.00
_cell.angle_beta   90.00
_cell.angle_gamma   90.00
#
_symmetry.space_group_name_H-M   'P 1'
#
loop_
_entity.id
_entity.type
_entity.pdbx_description
1 polymer ?
#
loop_
_entity_poly.entity_id
_entity_poly.type
_entity_poly.pdbx_seq_one_letter_code
_entity_poly.pdbx_strand_id
1 'polypeptide(L)'
;MISRFILLISIWGTGCSQDTGDPWDVFGILGESVTLPLKIPQGEKVYAFFWRFETEVTIALIKEGNGLDVVDSRFKGRLSIPDGNFSLQIQSLREEDGGSYTAQIATNSTAVSNREYKLHVFSRLQKPIIEPYKVTDGSGNIACNIALNCTVKNGGEGVKYTWTAENKRLFQEGSFLNVSLVPMESNVTYTCTARNPVSENSTQVRPWSFCMGENFRGSTRQTHYCIMKGIFTTIILAILLTAISVVHFKTRQRNV
;
A
#
# COMPACT_ATOMS: atom_id res chain seq x y z
N MET A 1 7.07 17.56 77.46
CA MET A 1 7.51 17.07 76.13
C MET A 1 6.75 15.76 75.88
N ILE A 2 5.55 15.84 75.27
CA ILE A 2 4.67 14.69 75.02
C ILE A 2 4.70 14.47 73.52
N SER A 3 5.37 13.40 73.06
CA SER A 3 5.40 13.03 71.65
C SER A 3 4.26 12.05 71.37
N ARG A 4 3.31 12.48 70.52
CA ARG A 4 2.20 11.66 70.04
C ARG A 4 2.67 10.83 68.84
N PHE A 5 2.63 9.51 68.95
CA PHE A 5 2.79 8.61 67.81
C PHE A 5 1.45 8.46 67.07
N ILE A 6 1.42 8.84 65.79
CA ILE A 6 0.29 8.60 64.87
C ILE A 6 0.55 7.25 64.18
N LEU A 7 -0.28 6.25 64.45
CA LEU A 7 -0.30 4.98 63.73
C LEU A 7 -1.12 5.14 62.45
N LEU A 8 -0.45 5.17 61.29
CA LEU A 8 -1.10 5.08 59.98
C LEU A 8 -1.39 3.61 59.68
N ILE A 9 -2.65 3.20 59.83
CA ILE A 9 -3.14 1.88 59.42
C ILE A 9 -3.24 1.91 57.89
N SER A 10 -2.32 1.23 57.20
CA SER A 10 -2.46 0.99 55.77
C SER A 10 -3.50 -0.11 55.56
N ILE A 11 -4.64 0.26 54.99
CA ILE A 11 -5.64 -0.69 54.52
C ILE A 11 -5.07 -1.31 53.24
N TRP A 12 -4.59 -2.54 53.33
CA TRP A 12 -4.29 -3.34 52.14
C TRP A 12 -5.64 -3.76 51.54
N GLY A 13 -6.21 -2.89 50.72
CA GLY A 13 -7.24 -3.30 49.77
C GLY A 13 -6.57 -4.21 48.75
N THR A 14 -6.80 -5.52 48.87
CA THR A 14 -6.52 -6.47 47.79
C THR A 14 -7.52 -6.18 46.66
N GLY A 15 -7.22 -5.16 45.87
CA GLY A 15 -7.79 -5.02 44.55
C GLY A 15 -7.25 -6.15 43.70
N CYS A 16 -8.10 -7.10 43.32
CA CYS A 16 -7.81 -7.98 42.20
C CYS A 16 -7.62 -7.10 40.97
N SER A 17 -6.37 -6.93 40.55
CA SER A 17 -6.04 -6.45 39.22
C SER A 17 -6.58 -7.48 38.24
N GLN A 18 -7.78 -7.25 37.71
CA GLN A 18 -8.18 -7.90 36.47
C GLN A 18 -7.24 -7.34 35.41
N ASP A 19 -6.32 -8.18 34.96
CA ASP A 19 -5.48 -7.91 33.81
C ASP A 19 -6.40 -7.88 32.58
N THR A 20 -7.08 -6.76 32.37
CA THR A 20 -7.73 -6.42 31.11
C THR A 20 -6.63 -5.91 30.19
N GLY A 21 -5.72 -6.80 29.81
CA GLY A 21 -4.70 -6.51 28.82
C GLY A 21 -5.38 -6.22 27.48
N ASP A 22 -4.87 -5.22 26.76
CA ASP A 22 -5.32 -4.88 25.40
C ASP A 22 -5.30 -6.13 24.49
N PRO A 23 -6.30 -6.33 23.61
CA PRO A 23 -6.32 -7.48 22.70
C PRO A 23 -5.05 -7.57 21.86
N TRP A 24 -4.61 -8.79 21.54
CA TRP A 24 -3.41 -8.99 20.73
C TRP A 24 -3.70 -8.74 19.25
N ASP A 25 -3.03 -7.75 18.66
CA ASP A 25 -3.10 -7.51 17.22
C ASP A 25 -2.47 -8.66 16.43
N VAL A 26 -3.20 -9.15 15.44
CA VAL A 26 -2.76 -10.17 14.49
C VAL A 26 -2.99 -9.65 13.08
N PHE A 27 -1.97 -9.76 12.23
CA PHE A 27 -2.03 -9.27 10.85
C PHE A 27 -2.12 -10.45 9.88
N GLY A 28 -3.23 -10.53 9.15
CA GLY A 28 -3.50 -11.56 8.15
C GLY A 28 -3.40 -11.01 6.72
N ILE A 29 -3.09 -11.90 5.78
CA ILE A 29 -3.01 -11.57 4.35
C ILE A 29 -4.25 -12.11 3.65
N LEU A 30 -4.92 -11.26 2.87
CA LEU A 30 -6.11 -11.64 2.10
C LEU A 30 -5.83 -12.88 1.22
N GLY A 31 -6.69 -13.89 1.32
CA GLY A 31 -6.59 -15.16 0.60
C GLY A 31 -5.60 -16.17 1.20
N GLU A 32 -4.76 -15.78 2.15
CA GLU A 32 -3.82 -16.68 2.84
C GLU A 32 -4.39 -17.17 4.17
N SER A 33 -3.58 -17.85 4.98
CA SER A 33 -3.95 -18.31 6.32
C SER A 33 -3.30 -17.47 7.42
N VAL A 34 -4.00 -17.32 8.54
CA VAL A 34 -3.45 -16.74 9.77
C VAL A 34 -3.70 -17.67 10.94
N THR A 35 -2.83 -17.64 11.93
CA THR A 35 -2.97 -18.41 13.16
C THR A 35 -3.12 -17.46 14.34
N LEU A 36 -4.18 -17.63 15.12
CA LEU A 36 -4.38 -16.99 16.42
C LEU A 36 -3.72 -17.87 17.49
N PRO A 37 -2.54 -17.48 18.00
CA PRO A 37 -1.72 -18.38 18.81
C PRO A 37 -2.29 -18.52 20.21
N LEU A 38 -2.51 -19.75 20.66
CA LEU A 38 -2.94 -20.03 22.03
C LEU A 38 -1.81 -20.68 22.82
N LYS A 39 -1.58 -20.19 24.04
CA LYS A 39 -0.64 -20.79 25.00
C LYS A 39 -1.39 -21.12 26.28
N ILE A 40 -1.58 -22.42 26.53
CA ILE A 40 -2.21 -22.91 27.76
C ILE A 40 -1.13 -22.96 28.84
N PRO A 41 -1.40 -22.45 30.05
CA PRO A 41 -0.50 -22.59 31.19
C PRO A 41 -0.19 -24.07 31.48
N GLN A 42 1.07 -24.39 31.78
CA GLN A 42 1.49 -25.74 32.11
C GLN A 42 0.74 -26.25 33.36
N GLY A 43 0.20 -27.48 33.28
CA GLY A 43 -0.47 -28.15 34.39
C GLY A 43 -1.99 -28.01 34.43
N GLU A 44 -2.59 -27.19 33.56
CA GLU A 44 -4.05 -27.08 33.45
C GLU A 44 -4.62 -28.10 32.46
N LYS A 45 -5.55 -28.94 32.92
CA LYS A 45 -6.37 -29.77 32.04
C LYS A 45 -7.49 -28.91 31.45
N VAL A 46 -7.51 -28.79 30.13
CA VAL A 46 -8.55 -28.09 29.39
C VAL A 46 -9.53 -29.10 28.80
N TYR A 47 -10.81 -28.97 29.10
CA TYR A 47 -11.84 -29.90 28.62
C TYR A 47 -12.56 -29.36 27.37
N ALA A 48 -12.65 -28.03 27.23
CA ALA A 48 -13.27 -27.39 26.08
C ALA A 48 -12.67 -26.02 25.76
N PHE A 49 -12.71 -25.67 24.47
CA PHE A 49 -12.42 -24.34 23.96
C PHE A 49 -13.59 -23.83 23.15
N PHE A 50 -13.88 -22.53 23.29
CA PHE A 50 -14.86 -21.84 22.47
C PHE A 50 -14.18 -20.67 21.80
N TRP A 51 -14.20 -20.66 20.47
CA TRP A 51 -13.79 -19.52 19.68
C TRP A 51 -15.01 -18.66 19.37
N ARG A 52 -14.91 -17.38 19.71
CA ARG A 52 -15.91 -16.37 19.40
C ARG A 52 -15.38 -15.33 18.44
N PHE A 53 -16.25 -14.84 17.57
CA PHE A 53 -16.03 -13.70 16.68
C PHE A 53 -17.00 -12.58 17.02
N GLU A 54 -16.50 -11.34 17.08
CA GLU A 54 -17.24 -10.14 17.49
C GLU A 54 -17.99 -10.33 18.83
N THR A 55 -17.33 -11.01 19.78
CA THR A 55 -17.76 -11.30 21.17
C THR A 55 -19.04 -12.14 21.36
N GLU A 56 -19.92 -12.19 20.37
CA GLU A 56 -21.25 -12.82 20.48
C GLU A 56 -21.39 -14.11 19.67
N VAL A 57 -20.66 -14.26 18.57
CA VAL A 57 -20.84 -15.40 17.66
C VAL A 57 -19.84 -16.50 17.98
N THR A 58 -20.33 -17.65 18.47
CA THR A 58 -19.48 -18.85 18.57
C THR A 58 -19.23 -19.40 17.17
N ILE A 59 -17.96 -19.39 16.75
CA ILE A 59 -17.56 -19.84 15.42
C ILE A 59 -17.10 -21.29 15.42
N ALA A 60 -16.48 -21.74 16.50
CA ALA A 60 -16.01 -23.11 16.66
C ALA A 60 -15.90 -23.51 18.13
N LEU A 61 -16.03 -24.81 18.37
CA LEU A 61 -15.77 -25.42 19.65
C LEU A 61 -14.81 -26.60 19.48
N ILE A 62 -13.95 -26.80 20.47
CA ILE A 62 -13.06 -27.97 20.54
C ILE A 62 -13.36 -28.65 21.85
N LYS A 63 -13.78 -29.91 21.80
CA LYS A 63 -14.01 -30.74 23.00
C LYS A 63 -13.01 -31.87 23.03
N GLU A 64 -12.59 -32.25 24.22
CA GLU A 64 -11.76 -33.43 24.42
C GLU A 64 -12.41 -34.66 23.76
N GLY A 65 -11.65 -35.37 22.92
CA GLY A 65 -12.10 -36.58 22.22
C GLY A 65 -12.95 -36.36 20.94
N ASN A 66 -13.52 -35.17 20.72
CA ASN A 66 -14.46 -34.92 19.61
C ASN A 66 -13.89 -34.05 18.47
N GLY A 67 -12.68 -33.50 18.62
CA GLY A 67 -12.04 -32.67 17.61
C GLY A 67 -12.65 -31.27 17.48
N LEU A 68 -12.36 -30.59 16.36
CA LEU A 68 -12.86 -29.26 16.04
C LEU A 68 -14.25 -29.36 15.41
N ASP A 69 -15.24 -28.73 16.04
CA ASP A 69 -16.59 -28.57 15.52
C ASP A 69 -16.84 -27.10 15.13
N VAL A 70 -17.13 -26.88 13.85
CA VAL A 70 -17.32 -25.54 13.26
C VAL A 70 -18.80 -25.22 13.17
N VAL A 71 -19.23 -24.30 14.03
CA VAL A 71 -20.65 -23.94 14.21
C VAL A 71 -21.09 -22.93 13.14
N ASP A 72 -20.26 -21.93 12.88
CA ASP A 72 -20.59 -20.87 11.93
C ASP A 72 -20.28 -21.28 10.49
N SER A 73 -21.32 -21.27 9.65
CA SER A 73 -21.21 -21.61 8.23
C SER A 73 -20.18 -20.79 7.45
N ARG A 74 -19.92 -19.54 7.84
CA ARG A 74 -18.93 -18.65 7.19
C ARG A 74 -17.51 -19.22 7.27
N PHE A 75 -17.25 -20.03 8.29
CA PHE A 75 -15.95 -20.58 8.62
C PHE A 75 -15.81 -22.07 8.28
N LYS A 76 -16.88 -22.72 7.81
CA LYS A 76 -16.85 -24.14 7.42
C LYS A 76 -15.81 -24.39 6.33
N GLY A 77 -14.98 -25.41 6.56
CA GLY A 77 -13.87 -25.77 5.66
C GLY A 77 -12.68 -24.81 5.69
N ARG A 78 -12.70 -23.76 6.53
CA ARG A 78 -11.63 -22.77 6.64
C ARG A 78 -10.91 -22.76 7.99
N LEU A 79 -11.45 -23.41 9.01
CA LEU A 79 -10.84 -23.50 10.34
C LEU A 79 -10.07 -24.81 10.52
N SER A 80 -8.89 -24.71 11.10
CA SER A 80 -8.07 -25.86 11.49
C SER A 80 -7.30 -25.58 12.78
N ILE A 81 -6.87 -26.63 13.46
CA ILE A 81 -5.99 -26.55 14.64
C ILE A 81 -4.68 -27.24 14.29
N PRO A 82 -3.69 -26.49 13.77
CA PRO A 82 -2.38 -27.08 13.48
C PRO A 82 -1.69 -27.51 14.78
N ASP A 83 -0.93 -28.60 14.70
CA ASP A 83 0.05 -29.02 15.70
C ASP A 83 -0.48 -29.33 17.12
N GLY A 84 -1.79 -29.53 17.27
CA GLY A 84 -2.42 -29.98 18.53
C GLY A 84 -2.34 -28.97 19.69
N ASN A 85 -1.91 -27.73 19.45
CA ASN A 85 -1.70 -26.70 20.47
C ASN A 85 -2.91 -25.76 20.68
N PHE A 86 -4.09 -26.14 20.18
CA PHE A 86 -5.36 -25.40 20.27
C PHE A 86 -5.34 -23.98 19.66
N SER A 87 -4.28 -23.60 18.94
CA SER A 87 -4.24 -22.35 18.18
C SER A 87 -5.20 -22.46 17.00
N LEU A 88 -6.03 -21.43 16.79
CA LEU A 88 -6.96 -21.42 15.67
C LEU A 88 -6.27 -20.90 14.43
N GLN A 89 -6.24 -21.72 13.38
CA GLN A 89 -5.86 -21.28 12.05
C GLN A 89 -7.11 -21.00 11.22
N ILE A 90 -7.15 -19.82 10.61
CA ILE A 90 -8.18 -19.41 9.66
C ILE A 90 -7.53 -19.39 8.28
N GLN A 91 -8.03 -20.19 7.35
CA GLN A 91 -7.53 -20.31 5.98
C GLN A 91 -8.36 -19.49 5.01
N SER A 92 -7.75 -19.10 3.88
CA SER A 92 -8.43 -18.34 2.82
C SER A 92 -9.12 -17.09 3.39
N LEU A 93 -8.33 -16.24 4.05
CA LEU A 93 -8.81 -15.03 4.71
C LEU A 93 -9.57 -14.12 3.76
N ARG A 94 -10.62 -13.50 4.30
CA ARG A 94 -11.45 -12.49 3.65
C ARG A 94 -11.40 -11.21 4.45
N GLU A 95 -11.74 -10.10 3.81
CA GLU A 95 -11.80 -8.80 4.48
C GLU A 95 -12.81 -8.82 5.64
N GLU A 96 -13.94 -9.51 5.46
CA GLU A 96 -14.97 -9.68 6.50
C GLU A 96 -14.55 -10.55 7.69
N ASP A 97 -13.43 -11.28 7.60
CA ASP A 97 -12.90 -12.04 8.73
C ASP A 97 -12.11 -11.14 9.69
N GLY A 98 -11.79 -9.90 9.29
CA GLY A 98 -11.19 -8.90 10.16
C GLY A 98 -12.14 -8.53 11.30
N GLY A 99 -11.64 -8.51 12.53
CA GLY A 99 -12.49 -8.32 13.70
C GLY A 99 -11.90 -8.80 15.00
N SER A 100 -12.73 -8.77 16.05
CA SER A 100 -12.34 -9.21 17.39
C SER A 100 -12.59 -10.70 17.57
N TYR A 101 -11.58 -11.44 18.04
CA TYR A 101 -11.67 -12.87 18.33
C TYR A 101 -11.39 -13.13 19.81
N THR A 102 -12.16 -14.02 20.42
CA THR A 102 -11.95 -14.43 21.80
C THR A 102 -11.87 -15.94 21.89
N ALA A 103 -10.78 -16.44 22.46
CA ALA A 103 -10.67 -17.83 22.90
C ALA A 103 -11.10 -17.93 24.35
N GLN A 104 -12.20 -18.63 24.62
CA GLN A 104 -12.64 -18.96 25.96
C GLN A 104 -12.13 -20.36 26.31
N ILE A 105 -11.28 -20.42 27.33
CA ILE A 105 -10.60 -21.63 27.77
C ILE A 105 -11.32 -22.14 29.01
N ALA A 106 -11.91 -23.33 28.89
CA ALA A 106 -12.64 -23.95 29.98
C ALA A 106 -11.76 -25.01 30.66
N THR A 107 -11.23 -24.69 31.84
CA THR A 107 -10.32 -25.57 32.60
C THR A 107 -11.01 -26.20 33.80
N ASN A 108 -10.37 -27.17 34.46
CA ASN A 108 -10.92 -27.79 35.67
C ASN A 108 -11.12 -26.80 36.84
N SER A 109 -10.51 -25.62 36.77
CA SER A 109 -10.81 -24.54 37.71
C SER A 109 -12.14 -23.88 37.34
N THR A 110 -12.87 -23.34 38.31
CA THR A 110 -14.08 -22.54 38.02
C THR A 110 -13.80 -21.24 37.25
N ALA A 111 -12.53 -20.92 36.98
CA ALA A 111 -12.12 -19.74 36.24
C ALA A 111 -12.05 -20.02 34.74
N VAL A 112 -12.81 -19.27 33.95
CA VAL A 112 -12.67 -19.22 32.50
C VAL A 112 -11.55 -18.23 32.17
N SER A 113 -10.52 -18.67 31.47
CA SER A 113 -9.48 -17.78 30.96
C SER A 113 -9.84 -17.34 29.54
N ASN A 114 -9.83 -16.02 29.31
CA ASN A 114 -10.04 -15.47 27.98
C ASN A 114 -8.71 -15.03 27.36
N ARG A 115 -8.58 -15.22 26.05
CA ARG A 115 -7.56 -14.57 25.24
C ARG A 115 -8.24 -13.81 24.12
N GLU A 116 -7.91 -12.53 24.00
CA GLU A 116 -8.52 -11.62 23.05
C GLU A 116 -7.52 -11.26 21.97
N TYR A 117 -7.98 -11.24 20.72
CA TYR A 117 -7.19 -10.92 19.55
C TYR A 117 -7.95 -9.92 18.68
N LYS A 118 -7.24 -9.01 18.02
CA LYS A 118 -7.78 -8.18 16.95
C LYS A 118 -7.12 -8.58 15.64
N LEU A 119 -7.87 -9.22 14.75
CA LEU A 119 -7.40 -9.61 13.43
C LEU A 119 -7.61 -8.45 12.45
N HIS A 120 -6.53 -8.00 11.83
CA HIS A 120 -6.55 -7.05 10.73
C HIS A 120 -6.15 -7.78 9.44
N VAL A 121 -6.99 -7.68 8.40
CA VAL A 121 -6.75 -8.34 7.12
C VAL A 121 -6.29 -7.32 6.09
N PHE A 122 -5.10 -7.53 5.52
CA PHE A 122 -4.50 -6.65 4.53
C PHE A 122 -4.24 -7.38 3.21
N SER A 123 -4.34 -6.67 2.09
CA SER A 123 -3.86 -7.16 0.80
C SER A 123 -2.33 -6.96 0.67
N ARG A 124 -1.67 -7.77 -0.15
CA ARG A 124 -0.26 -7.51 -0.52
C ARG A 124 -0.20 -6.30 -1.45
N LEU A 125 0.61 -5.32 -1.09
CA LEU A 125 0.75 -4.09 -1.86
C LEU A 125 1.38 -4.37 -3.23
N GLN A 126 0.65 -3.95 -4.27
CA GLN A 126 1.19 -3.89 -5.61
C GLN A 126 2.22 -2.77 -5.73
N LYS A 127 2.99 -2.80 -6.82
CA LYS A 127 4.00 -1.79 -7.07
C LYS A 127 3.34 -0.39 -7.14
N PRO A 128 3.81 0.61 -6.36
CA PRO A 128 3.22 1.94 -6.37
C PRO A 128 3.34 2.60 -7.74
N ILE A 129 2.35 3.39 -8.11
CA ILE A 129 2.30 4.19 -9.33
C ILE A 129 2.58 5.64 -8.94
N ILE A 130 3.50 6.28 -9.65
CA ILE A 130 3.87 7.67 -9.43
C ILE A 130 3.43 8.48 -10.63
N GLU A 131 2.55 9.46 -10.40
CA GLU A 131 2.00 10.32 -11.44
C GLU A 131 2.20 11.80 -11.09
N PRO A 132 2.38 12.68 -12.09
CA PRO A 132 2.45 14.11 -11.85
C PRO A 132 1.10 14.63 -11.37
N TYR A 133 1.10 15.28 -10.21
CA TYR A 133 -0.08 15.97 -9.67
C TYR A 133 -0.12 17.43 -10.11
N LYS A 134 1.03 18.12 -10.04
CA LYS A 134 1.17 19.51 -10.49
C LYS A 134 2.60 19.76 -10.97
N VAL A 135 2.74 20.40 -12.11
CA VAL A 135 4.03 20.89 -12.62
C VAL A 135 3.86 22.38 -12.88
N THR A 136 4.68 23.20 -12.25
CA THR A 136 4.74 24.63 -12.53
C THR A 136 6.11 24.89 -13.15
N ASP A 137 6.09 25.17 -14.46
CA ASP A 137 7.27 25.69 -15.13
C ASP A 137 7.59 27.06 -14.53
N GLY A 138 8.83 27.24 -14.08
CA GLY A 138 9.28 28.49 -13.52
C GLY A 138 9.40 29.50 -14.65
N SER A 139 8.31 30.09 -15.13
CA SER A 139 8.38 31.15 -16.13
C SER A 139 9.16 32.33 -15.53
N GLY A 140 10.46 32.39 -15.83
CA GLY A 140 11.44 33.35 -15.27
C GLY A 140 12.44 32.77 -14.25
N ASN A 141 12.23 31.56 -13.73
CA ASN A 141 13.12 30.89 -12.78
C ASN A 141 13.69 29.59 -13.39
N ILE A 142 15.00 29.36 -13.26
CA ILE A 142 15.67 28.12 -13.72
C ILE A 142 15.10 26.85 -13.02
N ALA A 143 14.38 27.02 -11.92
CA ALA A 143 13.85 25.93 -11.11
C ALA A 143 12.43 25.48 -11.56
N CYS A 144 12.27 24.18 -11.76
CA CYS A 144 11.00 23.52 -12.01
C CYS A 144 10.39 23.04 -10.69
N ASN A 145 9.17 23.48 -10.39
CA ASN A 145 8.44 23.02 -9.20
C ASN A 145 7.49 21.89 -9.59
N ILE A 146 7.65 20.73 -8.96
CA ILE A 146 6.85 19.54 -9.26
C ILE A 146 6.30 18.91 -7.98
N ALA A 147 5.00 18.60 -8.05
CA ALA A 147 4.29 17.76 -7.11
C ALA A 147 3.97 16.42 -7.79
N LEU A 148 4.44 15.31 -7.24
CA LEU A 148 4.10 13.95 -7.66
C LEU A 148 3.17 13.30 -6.64
N ASN A 149 2.25 12.47 -7.09
CA ASN A 149 1.42 11.64 -6.23
C ASN A 149 1.83 10.18 -6.40
N CYS A 150 2.06 9.49 -5.28
CA CYS A 150 2.34 8.06 -5.22
C CYS A 150 1.14 7.31 -4.66
N THR A 151 0.62 6.35 -5.42
CA THR A 151 -0.57 5.59 -5.03
C THR A 151 -0.37 4.10 -5.29
N VAL A 152 -1.02 3.25 -4.51
CA VAL A 152 -1.10 1.80 -4.78
C VAL A 152 -2.53 1.45 -5.18
N LYS A 153 -2.70 0.81 -6.33
CA LYS A 153 -4.02 0.29 -6.75
C LYS A 153 -4.49 -0.75 -5.75
N ASN A 154 -5.75 -0.62 -5.30
CA ASN A 154 -6.37 -1.52 -4.32
C ASN A 154 -5.54 -1.67 -3.03
N GLY A 155 -4.81 -0.62 -2.63
CA GLY A 155 -3.99 -0.62 -1.42
C GLY A 155 -4.80 -0.72 -0.12
N GLY A 156 -6.10 -0.41 -0.16
CA GLY A 156 -6.97 -0.34 1.01
C GLY A 156 -6.65 0.87 1.91
N GLU A 157 -7.28 0.90 3.07
CA GLU A 157 -6.97 1.89 4.11
C GLU A 157 -5.70 1.51 4.89
N GLY A 158 -5.08 2.48 5.55
CA GLY A 158 -3.92 2.24 6.42
C GLY A 158 -2.57 2.07 5.71
N VAL A 159 -2.50 2.30 4.40
CA VAL A 159 -1.22 2.34 3.65
C VAL A 159 -0.44 3.60 4.04
N LYS A 160 0.78 3.41 4.50
CA LYS A 160 1.74 4.49 4.80
C LYS A 160 2.69 4.68 3.64
N TYR A 161 2.95 5.92 3.27
CA TYR A 161 3.84 6.28 2.17
C TYR A 161 5.05 7.05 2.71
N THR A 162 6.23 6.72 2.19
CA THR A 162 7.47 7.45 2.47
C THR A 162 8.22 7.71 1.19
N TRP A 163 8.96 8.81 1.15
CA TRP A 163 9.82 9.17 0.04
C TRP A 163 11.27 9.19 0.51
N THR A 164 12.15 8.53 -0.22
CA THR A 164 13.60 8.57 0.01
C THR A 164 14.32 9.18 -1.18
N ALA A 165 15.32 10.01 -0.90
CA ALA A 165 16.21 10.56 -1.92
C ALA A 165 17.31 9.54 -2.29
N GLU A 166 18.10 9.84 -3.32
CA GLU A 166 19.15 8.95 -3.87
C GLU A 166 20.11 8.36 -2.83
N ASN A 167 20.40 9.10 -1.75
CA ASN A 167 21.23 8.65 -0.63
C ASN A 167 20.49 7.77 0.40
N LYS A 168 19.31 7.26 0.07
CA LYS A 168 18.39 6.49 0.93
C LYS A 168 17.95 7.23 2.20
N ARG A 169 18.19 8.54 2.31
CA ARG A 169 17.67 9.32 3.43
C ARG A 169 16.18 9.54 3.23
N LEU A 170 15.43 9.40 4.33
CA LEU A 170 14.03 9.80 4.38
C LEU A 170 13.96 11.29 4.05
N PHE A 171 13.20 11.60 2.99
CA PHE A 171 12.98 12.95 2.51
C PHE A 171 11.67 13.51 3.06
N GLN A 172 10.57 12.76 2.92
CA GLN A 172 9.28 13.14 3.49
C GLN A 172 8.39 11.91 3.74
N GLU A 173 7.37 12.10 4.56
CA GLU A 173 6.26 11.16 4.72
C GLU A 173 5.02 11.65 3.97
N GLY A 174 4.15 10.72 3.57
CA GLY A 174 2.93 10.99 2.83
C GLY A 174 3.01 10.59 1.35
N SER A 175 1.85 10.56 0.69
CA SER A 175 1.72 10.11 -0.70
C SER A 175 2.28 11.11 -1.71
N PHE A 176 2.33 12.39 -1.35
CA PHE A 176 2.80 13.46 -2.24
C PHE A 176 4.28 13.77 -2.06
N LEU A 177 4.96 14.01 -3.18
CA LEU A 177 6.32 14.56 -3.22
C LEU A 177 6.33 15.94 -3.84
N ASN A 178 6.81 16.92 -3.09
CA ASN A 178 6.96 18.29 -3.56
C ASN A 178 8.45 18.65 -3.62
N VAL A 179 8.96 18.93 -4.82
CA VAL A 179 10.37 19.30 -5.03
C VAL A 179 10.49 20.46 -6.01
N SER A 180 11.52 21.27 -5.80
CA SER A 180 11.96 22.32 -6.73
C SER A 180 13.33 21.91 -7.24
N LEU A 181 13.45 21.67 -8.55
CA LEU A 181 14.67 21.13 -9.16
C LEU A 181 15.23 22.11 -10.17
N VAL A 182 16.56 22.23 -10.25
CA VAL A 182 17.26 22.95 -11.34
C VAL A 182 17.86 21.96 -12.36
N PRO A 183 18.25 22.39 -13.58
CA PRO A 183 18.75 21.49 -14.63
C PRO A 183 19.93 20.59 -14.22
N MET A 184 20.78 21.07 -13.31
CA MET A 184 21.91 20.29 -12.79
C MET A 184 21.48 19.10 -11.92
N GLU A 185 20.25 19.10 -11.42
CA GLU A 185 19.64 18.05 -10.62
C GLU A 185 18.76 17.10 -11.46
N SER A 186 18.91 17.12 -12.78
CA SER A 186 18.09 16.35 -13.73
C SER A 186 18.16 14.83 -13.55
N ASN A 187 19.24 14.32 -12.93
CA ASN A 187 19.45 12.90 -12.67
C ASN A 187 19.02 12.45 -11.27
N VAL A 188 18.58 13.37 -10.39
CA VAL A 188 18.19 13.03 -9.02
C VAL A 188 16.97 12.11 -9.04
N THR A 189 17.08 11.02 -8.30
CA THR A 189 16.06 9.98 -8.23
C THR A 189 15.42 9.95 -6.85
N TYR A 190 14.10 9.82 -6.81
CA TYR A 190 13.33 9.64 -5.59
C TYR A 190 12.65 8.27 -5.62
N THR A 191 12.58 7.62 -4.47
CA THR A 191 11.87 6.36 -4.30
C THR A 191 10.65 6.58 -3.41
N CYS A 192 9.46 6.31 -3.94
CA CYS A 192 8.28 6.16 -3.11
C CYS A 192 8.19 4.73 -2.60
N THR A 193 8.03 4.56 -1.30
CA THR A 193 7.77 3.29 -0.65
C THR A 193 6.39 3.33 -0.03
N ALA A 194 5.53 2.39 -0.42
CA ALA A 194 4.23 2.17 0.20
C ALA A 194 4.30 0.93 1.09
N ARG A 195 3.79 1.04 2.31
CA ARG A 195 3.90 0.02 3.35
C ARG A 195 2.57 -0.18 4.07
N ASN A 196 2.21 -1.44 4.29
CA ASN A 196 1.20 -1.86 5.26
C ASN A 196 1.81 -2.91 6.22
N PRO A 197 1.11 -3.36 7.26
CA PRO A 197 1.70 -4.27 8.26
C PRO A 197 2.22 -5.60 7.70
N VAL A 198 1.72 -6.04 6.54
CA VAL A 198 2.04 -7.35 5.94
C VAL A 198 2.96 -7.28 4.72
N SER A 199 3.15 -6.10 4.13
CA SER A 199 3.91 -5.94 2.88
C SER A 199 4.43 -4.53 2.66
N GLU A 200 5.49 -4.44 1.87
CA GLU A 200 6.09 -3.19 1.43
C GLU A 200 6.46 -3.31 -0.04
N ASN A 201 6.26 -2.23 -0.80
CA ASN A 201 6.65 -2.17 -2.20
C ASN A 201 7.05 -0.74 -2.57
N SER A 202 7.91 -0.59 -3.59
CA SER A 202 8.49 0.71 -3.93
C SER A 202 8.65 0.93 -5.43
N THR A 203 8.62 2.20 -5.82
CA THR A 203 8.84 2.66 -7.19
C THR A 203 9.76 3.87 -7.19
N GLN A 204 10.70 3.87 -8.12
CA GLN A 204 11.62 4.97 -8.33
C GLN A 204 11.14 5.89 -9.45
N VAL A 205 11.44 7.16 -9.32
CA VAL A 205 11.11 8.18 -10.30
C VAL A 205 12.22 9.23 -10.38
N ARG A 206 12.41 9.78 -11.59
CA ARG A 206 13.22 10.98 -11.81
C ARG A 206 12.27 12.14 -12.07
N PRO A 207 11.99 13.02 -11.08
CA PRO A 207 10.96 14.04 -11.23
C PRO A 207 11.24 15.01 -12.39
N TRP A 208 12.51 15.26 -12.70
CA TRP A 208 12.92 16.12 -13.83
C TRP A 208 12.33 15.67 -15.18
N SER A 209 12.07 14.37 -15.37
CA SER A 209 11.46 13.86 -16.60
C SER A 209 10.09 14.48 -16.92
N PHE A 210 9.35 14.91 -15.90
CA PHE A 210 8.06 15.57 -16.06
C PHE A 210 8.18 17.08 -16.28
N CYS A 211 9.28 17.70 -15.83
CA CYS A 211 9.61 19.10 -16.17
C CYS A 211 9.89 19.28 -17.66
N MET A 212 10.23 18.19 -18.37
CA MET A 212 10.48 18.19 -19.82
C MET A 212 9.23 17.83 -20.67
N GLY A 213 8.03 17.76 -20.09
CA GLY A 213 6.82 17.23 -20.73
C GLY A 213 6.26 18.06 -21.92
N GLU A 214 5.85 17.35 -22.99
CA GLU A 214 5.18 17.77 -24.25
C GLU A 214 5.97 18.55 -25.33
N ASN A 215 7.15 19.13 -25.07
CA ASN A 215 7.83 19.94 -26.10
C ASN A 215 8.49 19.15 -27.26
N PHE A 216 8.64 17.82 -27.16
CA PHE A 216 9.30 17.00 -28.21
C PHE A 216 8.38 16.09 -29.03
N ARG A 217 7.13 15.86 -28.62
CA ARG A 217 6.17 15.06 -29.43
C ARG A 217 5.46 15.88 -30.51
N GLY A 218 5.29 17.19 -30.27
CA GLY A 218 4.82 18.14 -31.28
C GLY A 218 5.93 18.62 -32.24
N SER A 219 7.17 18.75 -31.74
CA SER A 219 8.29 19.30 -32.51
C SER A 219 8.71 18.39 -33.68
N THR A 220 8.82 17.08 -33.50
CA THR A 220 9.21 16.17 -34.60
C THR A 220 8.16 16.09 -35.71
N ARG A 221 6.86 16.07 -35.39
CA ARG A 221 5.77 16.08 -36.39
C ARG A 221 5.65 17.42 -37.11
N GLN A 222 5.75 18.54 -36.39
CA GLN A 222 5.68 19.88 -36.99
C GLN A 222 6.90 20.15 -37.89
N THR A 223 8.10 19.80 -37.43
CA THR A 223 9.33 19.97 -38.20
C THR A 223 9.35 19.07 -39.44
N HIS A 224 8.91 17.80 -39.33
CA HIS A 224 8.74 16.94 -40.50
C HIS A 224 7.68 17.46 -41.48
N TYR A 225 6.55 17.98 -40.99
CA TYR A 225 5.52 18.56 -41.85
C TYR A 225 6.00 19.82 -42.60
N CYS A 226 6.73 20.71 -41.93
CA CYS A 226 7.31 21.91 -42.56
C CYS A 226 8.38 21.55 -43.61
N ILE A 227 9.26 20.59 -43.30
CA ILE A 227 10.29 20.12 -44.24
C ILE A 227 9.62 19.46 -45.46
N MET A 228 8.66 18.56 -45.24
CA MET A 228 7.94 17.89 -46.34
C MET A 228 7.16 18.88 -47.21
N LYS A 229 6.53 19.90 -46.61
CA LYS A 229 5.88 20.98 -47.38
C LYS A 229 6.88 21.80 -48.20
N GLY A 230 8.04 22.15 -47.64
CA GLY A 230 9.08 22.88 -48.35
C GLY A 230 9.66 22.09 -49.53
N ILE A 231 9.88 20.79 -49.37
CA ILE A 231 10.33 19.92 -50.46
C ILE A 231 9.25 19.83 -51.56
N PHE A 232 7.99 19.68 -51.19
CA PHE A 232 6.91 19.58 -52.17
C PHE A 232 6.72 20.87 -52.99
N THR A 233 6.81 22.04 -52.36
CA THR A 233 6.68 23.33 -53.06
C THR A 233 7.84 23.60 -54.01
N THR A 234 9.07 23.25 -53.62
CA THR A 234 10.25 23.42 -54.47
C THR A 234 10.22 22.51 -55.70
N ILE A 235 9.76 21.27 -55.56
CA ILE A 235 9.57 20.34 -56.69
C ILE A 235 8.54 20.87 -57.69
N ILE A 236 7.40 21.38 -57.21
CA ILE A 236 6.36 21.97 -58.08
C ILE A 236 6.91 23.16 -58.88
N LEU A 237 7.64 24.06 -58.21
CA LEU A 237 8.27 25.21 -58.87
C LEU A 237 9.25 24.77 -59.97
N ALA A 238 10.07 23.75 -59.72
CA ALA A 238 11.00 23.22 -60.73
C ALA A 238 10.27 22.61 -61.93
N ILE A 239 9.17 21.88 -61.71
CA ILE A 239 8.34 21.31 -62.78
C ILE A 239 7.69 22.43 -63.63
N LEU A 240 7.20 23.49 -62.99
CA LEU A 240 6.61 24.62 -63.71
C LEU A 240 7.65 25.36 -64.55
N LEU A 241 8.84 25.62 -63.99
CA LEU A 241 9.92 26.29 -64.72
C LEU A 241 10.41 25.46 -65.91
N THR A 242 10.52 24.14 -65.76
CA THR A 242 10.89 23.24 -66.87
C THR A 242 9.79 23.14 -67.92
N ALA A 243 8.52 23.11 -67.54
CA ALA A 243 7.41 23.15 -68.48
C ALA A 243 7.39 24.48 -69.28
N ILE A 244 7.58 25.61 -68.60
CA ILE A 244 7.66 26.94 -69.23
C ILE A 244 8.83 27.00 -70.21
N SER A 245 10.01 26.50 -69.84
CA SER A 245 11.18 26.51 -70.73
C SER A 245 10.98 25.61 -71.96
N VAL A 246 10.35 24.45 -71.80
CA VAL A 246 9.99 23.55 -72.92
C VAL A 246 8.96 24.19 -73.84
N VAL A 247 7.92 24.82 -73.29
CA VAL A 247 6.92 25.54 -74.10
C VAL A 247 7.58 26.70 -74.84
N HIS A 248 8.39 27.51 -74.15
CA HIS A 248 9.10 28.63 -74.77
C HIS A 248 10.03 28.14 -75.90
N PHE A 249 10.75 27.03 -75.69
CA PHE A 249 11.59 26.44 -76.72
C PHE A 249 10.77 25.93 -77.92
N LYS A 250 9.65 25.23 -77.68
CA LYS A 250 8.75 24.77 -78.75
C LYS A 250 8.11 25.93 -79.51
N THR A 251 7.68 26.98 -78.83
CA THR A 251 7.09 28.17 -79.47
C THR A 251 8.15 28.92 -80.27
N ARG A 252 9.38 29.01 -79.78
CA ARG A 252 10.50 29.60 -80.53
C ARG A 252 10.85 28.81 -81.78
N GLN A 253 10.83 27.48 -81.73
CA GLN A 253 11.07 26.64 -82.92
C GLN A 253 9.91 26.65 -83.92
N ARG A 254 8.69 26.99 -83.51
CA ARG A 254 7.53 27.06 -84.41
C ARG A 254 7.40 28.41 -85.14
N ASN A 255 8.18 29.42 -84.72
CA ASN A 255 8.18 30.78 -85.27
C ASN A 255 9.45 31.09 -86.10
N VAL A 256 10.22 30.07 -86.48
CA VAL A 256 11.34 30.12 -87.44
C VAL A 256 10.96 29.24 -88.62
#